data_AF-A0A0C6FSB7-F1
#
_entry.id   AF-A0A0C6FSB7-F1
#
_cell.length_a   1.000
_cell.length_b   1.000
_cell.length_c   1.000
_cell.angle_alpha   90.00
_cell.angle_beta   90.00
_cell.angle_gamma   90.00
#
_symmetry.space_group_name_H-M   'P 1'
#
loop_
_entity.id
_entity.type
_entity.pdbx_description
1 polymer ?
#
loop_
_entity_poly.entity_id
_entity_poly.type
_entity_poly.pdbx_seq_one_letter_code
_entity_poly.pdbx_strand_id
1 'polypeptide(L)' 'MVAKLRQVDVLVSQGQSVADAIWGIGVTEVTYYRWRKDFGGLKSD' A
#
# COMPACT_ATOMS: atom_id res chain seq x y z
N MET A 1 -7.10 3.92 -8.31
CA MET A 1 -6.73 3.62 -6.91
C MET A 1 -6.11 2.23 -6.75
N VAL A 2 -6.76 1.14 -7.18
CA VAL A 2 -6.28 -0.26 -7.02
C VAL A 2 -4.91 -0.59 -7.63
N ALA A 3 -4.55 0.00 -8.78
CA ALA A 3 -3.29 -0.31 -9.47
C ALA A 3 -2.04 0.08 -8.63
N LYS A 4 -2.10 1.25 -7.97
CA LYS A 4 -1.03 1.73 -7.07
C LYS A 4 -0.92 0.88 -5.81
N LEU A 5 -2.06 0.44 -5.24
CA LEU A 5 -2.09 -0.50 -4.12
C LEU A 5 -1.44 -1.83 -4.47
N ARG A 6 -1.78 -2.42 -5.62
CA ARG A 6 -1.14 -3.66 -6.09
C ARG A 6 0.36 -3.49 -6.29
N GLN A 7 0.81 -2.34 -6.80
CA GLN A 7 2.22 -2.08 -6.98
C GLN A 7 2.97 -2.01 -5.65
N VAL A 8 2.38 -1.39 -4.62
CA VAL A 8 2.93 -1.42 -3.25
C VAL A 8 2.95 -2.84 -2.71
N ASP A 9 1.87 -3.59 -2.87
CA ASP A 9 1.75 -4.98 -2.37
C ASP A 9 2.79 -5.93 -3.00
N VAL A 10 3.07 -5.74 -4.30
CA VAL A 10 4.13 -6.47 -5.01
C VAL A 10 5.52 -6.11 -4.47
N LEU A 11 5.82 -4.82 -4.27
CA LEU A 11 7.11 -4.37 -3.74
C LEU A 11 7.31 -4.86 -2.30
N VAL A 12 6.26 -4.83 -1.49
CA VAL A 12 6.28 -5.33 -0.11
C VAL A 12 6.46 -6.85 -0.08
N SER A 13 5.84 -7.58 -1.00
CA SER A 13 6.02 -9.04 -1.14
C SER A 13 7.44 -9.42 -1.60
N GLN A 14 8.15 -8.51 -2.27
CA GLN A 14 9.57 -8.67 -2.62
C GLN A 14 10.51 -8.34 -1.45
N GLY A 15 9.98 -7.99 -0.28
CA GLY A 15 10.75 -7.67 0.93
C GLY A 15 11.05 -6.18 1.09
N GLN A 16 10.50 -5.31 0.22
CA GLN A 16 10.68 -3.87 0.34
C GLN A 16 9.79 -3.30 1.44
N SER A 17 10.30 -2.35 2.22
CA SER A 17 9.49 -1.68 3.23
C SER A 17 8.35 -0.93 2.58
N VAL A 18 7.16 -0.96 3.20
CA VAL A 18 5.98 -0.22 2.75
C VAL A 18 6.30 1.26 2.51
N ALA A 19 7.09 1.88 3.40
CA ALA A 19 7.51 3.28 3.29
C ALA A 19 8.30 3.55 2.00
N ASP A 20 9.23 2.66 1.64
CA ASP A 20 9.97 2.73 0.38
C ASP A 20 9.06 2.50 -0.83
N ALA A 21 8.14 1.54 -0.73
CA ALA A 21 7.22 1.20 -1.79
C ALA A 21 6.25 2.37 -2.12
N ILE A 22 5.67 3.02 -1.11
CA ILE A 22 4.78 4.19 -1.30
C ILE A 22 5.56 5.40 -1.82
N TRP A 23 6.80 5.59 -1.37
CA TRP A 23 7.67 6.67 -1.84
C TRP A 23 8.03 6.48 -3.32
N GLY A 24 8.36 5.25 -3.73
CA GLY A 24 8.68 4.91 -5.11
C GLY A 24 7.54 5.08 -6.12
N ILE A 25 6.28 5.04 -5.66
CA ILE A 25 5.10 5.23 -6.53
C ILE A 25 4.45 6.63 -6.39
N GLY A 26 5.09 7.54 -5.66
CA GLY A 26 4.59 8.90 -5.41
C GLY A 26 3.28 8.92 -4.62
N VAL A 27 3.12 8.00 -3.67
CA VAL A 27 1.98 7.96 -2.75
C VAL A 27 2.42 8.48 -1.39
N THR A 28 1.68 9.45 -0.87
CA THR A 28 1.91 10.00 0.47
C THR A 28 1.46 9.03 1.55
N GLU A 29 2.12 9.05 2.71
CA GLU A 29 1.76 8.22 3.86
C GLU A 29 0.29 8.38 4.25
N VAL A 30 -0.26 9.60 4.20
CA VAL A 30 -1.69 9.87 4.45
C VAL A 30 -2.60 9.03 3.54
N THR A 31 -2.24 8.88 2.27
CA THR A 31 -3.02 8.12 1.30
C THR A 31 -2.93 6.63 1.60
N TYR A 32 -1.74 6.15 1.96
CA TYR A 32 -1.52 4.77 2.39
C TYR A 32 -2.28 4.43 3.68
N TYR A 33 -2.26 5.30 4.69
CA TYR A 33 -3.01 5.10 5.94
C TYR A 33 -4.53 5.10 5.71
N ARG A 34 -5.04 5.97 4.83
CA ARG A 34 -6.46 5.93 4.42
C ARG A 34 -6.78 4.62 3.72
N TRP A 35 -5.94 4.15 2.80
CA TRP A 35 -6.14 2.84 2.17
C TRP A 35 -6.03 1.67 3.16
N ARG A 36 -5.13 1.72 4.14
CA ARG A 36 -5.08 0.73 5.22
C ARG A 36 -6.34 0.75 6.09
N LYS A 37 -6.98 1.91 6.26
CA LYS A 37 -8.26 2.02 6.96
C LYS A 37 -9.44 1.48 6.14
N ASP A 38 -9.51 1.86 4.85
CA ASP A 38 -10.59 1.45 3.94
C ASP A 38 -10.47 -0.01 3.45
N PHE A 39 -9.25 -0.49 3.21
CA PHE A 39 -8.95 -1.81 2.63
C PHE A 39 -8.22 -2.77 3.59
N GLY A 40 -7.55 -2.27 4.62
CA GLY A 40 -6.87 -3.11 5.62
C GLY A 40 -7.79 -3.71 6.67
N GLY A 41 -9.05 -3.25 6.74
CA GLY A 41 -10.13 -3.91 7.48
C GLY A 41 -10.82 -5.04 6.71
N LEU A 42 -10.55 -5.19 5.40
CA LEU A 42 -11.11 -6.24 4.53
C LEU A 42 -10.32 -7.56 4.59
N LYS A 43 -9.73 -7.88 5.76
CA LYS A 43 -9.15 -9.20 6.05
C LYS A 43 -9.96 -9.88 7.15
N SER A 44 -11.21 -10.19 6.81
CA SER A 44 -12.03 -11.25 7.43
C SER A 44 -13.17 -11.59 6.46
N ASP A 45 -12.83 -12.23 5.35
CA ASP A 45 -13.51 -13.42 4.83
C ASP A 45 -12.49 -14.21 3.99
#